data_AF-A0A7C4MDU4-F1
#
_entry.id   AF-A0A7C4MDU4-F1
#
_cell.length_a   1.000
_cell.length_b   1.000
_cell.length_c   1.000
_cell.angle_alpha   90.00
_cell.angle_beta   90.00
_cell.angle_gamma   90.00
#
_symmetry.space_group_name_H-M   'P 1'
#
loop_
_entity.id
_entity.type
_entity.pdbx_description
1 polymer ?
#
loop_
_entity_poly.entity_id
_entity_poly.type
_entity_poly.pdbx_seq_one_letter_code
_entity_poly.pdbx_strand_id
1 'polypeptide(L)'
;MITLHNIIKFWARKPVSLMLSEFPMKAHIVADPFCGSGTTGFAAIIRGVDRVYLSDISSVSVFITSTLLSKSMLSEGIFSRFVDFCNDLEDELYRIKDYKVSYAVWMTELECPKCGYRFEVRKLFSEIRCRNCHSEFPPRYFLFKEKLSRIYVE
;
A
#
# COMPACT_ATOMS: atom_id res chain seq x y z
N MET A 1 -12.64 -19.00 0.13
CA MET A 1 -11.37 -19.42 0.75
C MET A 1 -10.48 -18.18 0.83
N ILE A 2 -10.18 -17.67 2.04
CA ILE A 2 -9.39 -16.43 2.16
C ILE A 2 -7.95 -16.75 1.75
N THR A 3 -7.46 -16.12 0.68
CA THR A 3 -6.05 -16.18 0.32
C THR A 3 -5.25 -15.45 1.39
N LEU A 4 -4.49 -16.19 2.20
CA LEU A 4 -3.57 -15.66 3.21
C LEU A 4 -2.62 -14.59 2.65
N HIS A 5 -2.32 -14.68 1.36
CA HIS A 5 -1.57 -13.65 0.65
C HIS A 5 -2.27 -12.27 0.72
N ASN A 6 -3.59 -12.20 0.71
CA ASN A 6 -4.31 -10.93 0.63
C ASN A 6 -4.54 -10.27 2.01
N ILE A 7 -4.35 -11.00 3.11
CA ILE A 7 -4.56 -10.51 4.48
C ILE A 7 -3.43 -9.56 4.92
N ILE A 8 -2.20 -9.85 4.52
CA ILE A 8 -1.02 -9.16 5.03
C ILE A 8 -0.59 -8.09 4.03
N LYS A 9 -1.01 -6.84 4.27
CA LYS A 9 -0.69 -5.68 3.43
C LYS A 9 0.64 -5.04 3.85
N PHE A 10 1.75 -5.66 3.48
CA PHE A 10 3.09 -5.08 3.64
C PHE A 10 3.91 -5.25 2.37
N TRP A 11 4.52 -4.17 1.91
CA TRP A 11 5.05 -4.00 0.56
C TRP A 11 6.15 -4.99 0.13
N ALA A 12 6.89 -5.53 1.09
CA ALA A 12 8.09 -6.35 0.91
C ALA A 12 7.91 -7.72 1.58
N ARG A 13 6.66 -8.13 1.78
CA ARG A 13 6.34 -9.38 2.47
C ARG A 13 6.73 -10.58 1.62
N LYS A 14 7.43 -11.53 2.24
CA LYS A 14 7.73 -12.84 1.67
C LYS A 14 6.46 -13.71 1.58
N PRO A 15 6.26 -14.48 0.49
CA PRO A 15 5.17 -15.45 0.40
C PRO A 15 5.20 -16.48 1.54
N VAL A 16 4.04 -16.80 2.11
CA VAL A 16 3.93 -17.81 3.18
C VAL A 16 4.39 -19.19 2.69
N SER A 17 4.05 -19.56 1.46
CA SER A 17 4.45 -20.83 0.85
C SER A 17 5.97 -21.00 0.80
N LEU A 18 6.69 -19.94 0.43
CA LEU A 18 8.15 -19.90 0.45
C LEU A 18 8.68 -20.07 1.88
N MET A 19 8.13 -19.34 2.84
CA MET A 19 8.58 -19.49 4.23
C MET A 19 8.32 -20.90 4.77
N LEU A 20 7.21 -21.53 4.39
CA LEU A 20 6.90 -22.90 4.78
C LEU A 20 7.85 -23.91 4.13
N SER A 21 8.27 -23.72 2.87
CA SER A 21 9.23 -24.64 2.20
C SER A 21 10.61 -24.59 2.82
N GLU A 22 11.07 -23.39 3.18
CA GLU A 22 12.40 -23.18 3.77
C GLU A 22 12.44 -23.45 5.28
N PHE A 23 11.28 -23.64 5.93
CA PHE A 23 11.23 -23.78 7.38
C PHE A 23 11.82 -25.13 7.85
N PRO A 24 12.75 -25.15 8.81
CA PRO A 24 13.30 -26.39 9.34
C PRO A 24 12.20 -27.20 10.05
N MET A 25 12.09 -28.50 9.72
CA MET A 25 11.09 -29.39 10.32
C MET A 25 11.25 -29.64 11.83
N LYS A 26 12.43 -29.36 12.41
CA LYS A 26 12.76 -29.63 13.81
C LYS A 26 13.20 -28.38 14.59
N ALA A 27 12.75 -27.20 14.17
CA ALA A 27 13.04 -25.97 14.90
C ALA A 27 12.18 -25.88 16.17
N HIS A 28 12.83 -25.81 17.34
CA HIS A 28 12.16 -25.55 18.62
C HIS A 28 12.06 -24.05 18.93
N ILE A 29 13.00 -23.27 18.41
CA ILE A 29 13.10 -21.83 18.64
C ILE A 29 13.35 -21.14 17.31
N VAL A 30 12.62 -20.06 17.06
CA VAL A 30 12.79 -19.19 15.89
C VAL A 30 12.98 -17.77 16.38
N ALA A 31 13.94 -17.07 15.80
CA ALA A 31 14.16 -15.66 16.01
C ALA A 31 14.23 -14.94 14.66
N ASP A 32 13.44 -13.88 14.50
CA ASP A 32 13.47 -13.00 13.34
C ASP A 32 13.53 -11.53 13.81
N PRO A 33 14.72 -10.91 13.81
CA PRO A 33 14.89 -9.54 14.27
C PRO A 33 14.42 -8.48 13.24
N PHE A 34 13.96 -8.91 12.06
CA PHE A 34 13.46 -8.05 10.98
C PHE A 34 12.16 -8.64 10.41
N CYS A 35 11.21 -8.92 11.31
CA CYS A 35 10.05 -9.75 10.99
C CYS A 35 9.09 -9.12 9.97
N GLY A 36 9.17 -7.81 9.73
CA GLY A 36 8.26 -7.08 8.88
C GLY A 36 6.83 -7.34 9.29
N SER A 37 6.04 -7.89 8.37
CA SER A 37 4.65 -8.22 8.62
C SER A 37 4.41 -9.59 9.28
N GLY A 38 5.45 -10.24 9.80
CA GLY A 38 5.31 -11.41 10.65
C GLY A 38 5.17 -12.76 9.93
N THR A 39 5.48 -12.84 8.63
CA THR A 39 5.38 -14.10 7.86
C THR A 39 6.19 -15.23 8.50
N THR A 40 7.38 -14.92 9.02
CA THR A 40 8.23 -15.89 9.72
C THR A 40 7.54 -16.47 10.95
N GLY A 41 6.93 -15.61 11.77
CA GLY A 41 6.19 -16.05 12.94
C GLY A 41 4.96 -16.88 12.59
N PHE A 42 4.23 -16.46 11.55
CA PHE A 42 3.09 -17.21 11.07
C PHE A 42 3.47 -18.62 10.58
N ALA A 43 4.54 -18.73 9.78
CA ALA A 43 5.06 -20.01 9.32
C ALA A 43 5.56 -20.89 10.49
N ALA A 44 6.23 -20.28 11.48
CA ALA A 44 6.68 -20.97 12.69
C ALA A 44 5.51 -21.57 13.48
N ILE A 45 4.43 -20.82 13.66
CA ILE A 45 3.21 -21.31 14.33
C ILE A 45 2.59 -22.49 13.56
N ILE A 46 2.46 -22.39 12.23
CA ILE A 46 1.93 -23.49 11.40
C ILE A 46 2.80 -24.75 11.54
N ARG A 47 4.12 -24.58 11.65
CA ARG A 47 5.08 -25.69 11.81
C ARG A 47 5.16 -26.23 13.24
N GLY A 48 4.42 -25.66 14.20
CA GLY A 48 4.40 -26.12 15.58
C GLY A 48 5.67 -25.79 16.36
N VAL A 49 6.36 -24.68 16.04
CA VAL A 49 7.55 -24.23 16.76
C VAL A 49 7.18 -23.78 18.17
N ASP A 50 7.92 -24.24 19.19
CA ASP A 50 7.61 -24.00 20.60
C ASP A 50 7.78 -22.52 21.01
N ARG A 51 8.82 -21.84 20.50
CA ARG A 51 9.14 -20.45 20.87
C ARG A 51 9.49 -19.61 19.66
N VAL A 52 8.84 -18.47 19.52
CA VAL A 52 9.03 -17.56 18.39
C VAL A 52 9.29 -16.15 18.93
N TYR A 53 10.44 -15.58 18.58
CA TYR A 53 10.84 -14.21 18.94
C TYR A 53 10.90 -13.37 17.67
N LEU A 54 10.09 -12.31 17.61
CA LEU A 54 10.00 -11.43 16.45
C LEU A 54 10.28 -10.00 16.90
N SER A 55 11.04 -9.27 16.10
CA SER A 55 11.30 -7.85 16.31
C SER A 55 11.33 -7.13 14.97
N ASP A 56 11.00 -5.84 15.00
CA ASP A 56 11.16 -4.93 13.88
C ASP A 56 11.34 -3.51 14.43
N ILE A 57 12.10 -2.67 13.71
CA ILE A 57 12.26 -1.25 14.08
C ILE A 57 11.01 -0.43 13.77
N SER A 58 10.20 -0.88 12.80
CA SER A 58 8.96 -0.25 12.40
C SER A 58 7.84 -0.63 13.36
N SER A 59 7.29 0.37 14.06
CA SER A 59 6.11 0.20 14.92
C SER A 59 4.90 -0.33 14.16
N VAL A 60 4.76 0.02 12.87
CA VAL A 60 3.72 -0.51 11.99
C VAL A 60 3.91 -2.01 11.74
N SER A 61 5.14 -2.45 11.48
CA SER A 61 5.48 -3.87 11.32
C SER A 61 5.16 -4.67 12.58
N VAL A 62 5.52 -4.13 13.75
CA VAL A 62 5.21 -4.73 15.06
C VAL A 62 3.69 -4.85 15.25
N PHE A 63 2.93 -3.79 14.97
CA PHE A 63 1.47 -3.79 15.10
C PHE A 63 0.78 -4.79 14.16
N ILE A 64 1.20 -4.84 12.89
CA ILE A 64 0.68 -5.81 11.91
C ILE A 64 0.97 -7.23 12.39
N THR A 65 2.21 -7.50 12.79
CA THR A 65 2.65 -8.82 13.27
C THR A 65 1.89 -9.24 14.53
N SER A 66 1.77 -8.36 15.53
CA SER A 66 1.05 -8.67 16.76
C SER A 66 -0.42 -8.94 16.51
N THR A 67 -1.04 -8.21 15.58
CA THR A 67 -2.44 -8.41 15.21
C THR A 67 -2.64 -9.72 14.45
N LEU A 68 -1.77 -10.02 13.48
CA LEU A 68 -1.82 -11.23 12.68
C LEU A 68 -1.68 -12.50 13.52
N LEU A 69 -0.80 -12.48 14.53
CA LEU A 69 -0.51 -13.64 15.38
C LEU A 69 -1.39 -13.67 16.64
N SER A 70 -2.25 -12.67 16.85
CA SER A 70 -3.19 -12.62 17.95
C SER A 70 -4.26 -13.70 17.79
N LYS A 71 -4.66 -14.32 18.90
CA LYS A 71 -5.85 -15.18 18.97
C LYS A 71 -7.15 -14.37 19.09
N SER A 72 -7.04 -13.05 19.18
CA SER A 72 -8.20 -12.18 19.35
C SER A 72 -8.97 -12.12 18.04
N MET A 73 -10.25 -12.49 18.10
CA MET A 73 -11.18 -12.27 17.00
C MET A 73 -12.07 -11.07 17.33
N LEU A 74 -12.33 -10.24 16.33
CA LEU A 74 -13.35 -9.21 16.47
C LEU A 74 -14.71 -9.89 16.55
N SER A 75 -15.54 -9.47 17.52
CA SER A 75 -16.95 -9.85 17.51
C SER A 75 -17.62 -9.34 16.25
N GLU A 76 -18.60 -10.07 15.74
CA GLU A 76 -19.39 -9.68 14.57
C GLU A 76 -19.95 -8.25 14.71
N GLY A 77 -20.46 -7.87 15.89
CA GLY A 77 -20.98 -6.52 16.13
C GLY A 77 -19.93 -5.40 16.01
N ILE A 78 -18.68 -5.64 16.41
CA ILE A 78 -17.57 -4.68 16.22
C ILE A 78 -17.22 -4.60 14.74
N PHE A 79 -17.17 -5.75 14.06
CA PHE A 79 -16.88 -5.81 12.63
C PHE A 79 -17.93 -5.04 11.83
N SER A 80 -19.22 -5.28 12.06
CA SER A 80 -20.32 -4.56 11.41
C SER A 80 -20.24 -3.06 11.64
N ARG A 81 -20.03 -2.62 12.89
CA ARG A 81 -19.86 -1.19 13.21
C ARG A 81 -18.70 -0.55 12.45
N PHE A 82 -17.59 -1.27 12.29
CA PHE A 82 -16.44 -0.75 11.57
C PHE A 82 -16.69 -0.69 10.06
N VAL A 83 -17.43 -1.67 9.52
CA VAL A 83 -17.88 -1.64 8.12
C VAL A 83 -18.81 -0.45 7.89
N ASP A 84 -19.78 -0.22 8.76
CA ASP A 84 -20.71 0.92 8.67
C ASP A 84 -19.94 2.24 8.74
N PHE A 85 -19.02 2.37 9.70
CA PHE A 85 -18.15 3.55 9.81
C PHE A 85 -17.32 3.79 8.53
N CYS A 86 -16.74 2.73 7.94
CA CYS A 86 -15.99 2.86 6.69
C CYS A 86 -16.90 3.27 5.53
N ASN A 87 -18.12 2.75 5.46
CA ASN A 87 -19.09 3.13 4.43
C ASN A 87 -19.51 4.61 4.58
N ASP A 88 -19.77 5.05 5.81
CA ASP A 88 -20.10 6.45 6.12
C ASP A 88 -18.95 7.38 5.74
N LEU A 89 -17.72 7.00 6.09
CA LEU A 89 -16.52 7.76 5.74
C LEU A 89 -16.27 7.79 4.23
N GLU A 90 -16.49 6.67 3.54
CA GLU A 90 -16.37 6.61 2.09
C GLU A 90 -17.43 7.51 1.42
N ASP A 91 -18.66 7.47 1.91
CA ASP A 91 -19.73 8.35 1.44
C ASP A 91 -19.45 9.83 1.75
N GLU A 92 -18.84 10.15 2.88
CA GLU A 92 -18.43 11.52 3.21
C GLU A 92 -17.33 12.02 2.27
N LEU A 93 -16.28 11.21 2.08
CA LEU A 93 -15.06 11.63 1.37
C LEU A 93 -15.19 11.56 -0.16
N TYR A 94 -16.00 10.64 -0.68
CA TYR A 94 -16.15 10.41 -2.12
C TYR A 94 -17.46 10.96 -2.69
N ARG A 95 -18.35 11.57 -1.91
CA ARG A 95 -19.57 12.19 -2.45
C ARG A 95 -19.33 13.64 -2.84
N ILE A 96 -19.67 13.97 -4.09
CA ILE A 96 -19.67 15.35 -4.60
C ILE A 96 -21.10 15.69 -5.00
N LYS A 97 -21.76 16.55 -4.22
CA LYS A 97 -23.20 16.82 -4.33
C LYS A 97 -24.00 15.51 -4.19
N ASP A 98 -24.75 15.13 -5.22
CA ASP A 98 -25.62 13.95 -5.21
C ASP A 98 -24.95 12.70 -5.81
N TYR A 99 -23.67 12.78 -6.18
CA TYR A 99 -22.95 11.73 -6.90
C TYR A 99 -21.82 11.13 -6.08
N LYS A 100 -21.67 9.80 -6.13
CA LYS A 100 -20.53 9.11 -5.50
C LYS A 100 -19.41 8.91 -6.52
N VAL A 101 -18.21 9.38 -6.20
CA VAL A 101 -17.03 9.28 -7.07
C VAL A 101 -16.50 7.85 -7.04
N SER A 102 -16.58 7.15 -8.17
CA SER A 102 -15.96 5.83 -8.33
C SER A 102 -14.45 5.95 -8.55
N TYR A 103 -14.02 6.88 -9.43
CA TYR A 103 -12.60 7.19 -9.62
C TYR A 103 -12.37 8.56 -10.27
N ALA A 104 -11.17 9.11 -10.04
CA ALA A 104 -10.71 10.38 -10.57
C ALA A 104 -9.48 10.20 -11.46
N VAL A 105 -9.47 10.85 -12.62
CA VAL A 105 -8.33 10.87 -13.55
C VAL A 105 -7.59 12.18 -13.38
N TRP A 106 -6.36 12.06 -12.89
CA TRP A 106 -5.42 13.17 -12.75
C TRP A 106 -4.49 13.22 -13.95
N MET A 107 -4.17 14.43 -14.39
CA MET A 107 -3.23 14.70 -15.47
C MET A 107 -2.12 15.61 -14.95
N THR A 108 -0.89 15.17 -15.18
CA THR A 108 0.28 15.98 -14.92
C THR A 108 0.46 17.03 -16.01
N GLU A 109 0.50 18.29 -15.61
CA GLU A 109 0.87 19.43 -16.45
C GLU A 109 2.25 19.94 -16.03
N LEU A 110 3.13 20.16 -17.01
CA LEU A 110 4.46 20.70 -16.80
C LEU A 110 4.55 22.11 -17.38
N GLU A 111 5.14 23.02 -16.61
CA GLU A 111 5.52 24.35 -17.08
C GLU A 111 7.02 24.38 -17.42
N CYS A 112 7.36 24.74 -18.65
CA CYS A 112 8.75 24.84 -19.09
C CYS A 112 9.48 25.98 -18.37
N PRO A 113 10.65 25.73 -17.75
CA PRO A 113 11.39 26.78 -17.04
C PRO A 113 11.98 27.85 -17.97
N LYS A 114 12.14 27.54 -19.27
CA LYS A 114 12.73 28.47 -20.25
C LYS A 114 11.71 29.41 -20.86
N CYS A 115 10.53 28.91 -21.22
CA CYS A 115 9.54 29.69 -21.98
C CYS A 115 8.15 29.78 -21.32
N GLY A 116 7.96 29.19 -20.14
CA GLY A 116 6.67 29.18 -19.43
C GLY A 116 5.57 28.36 -20.10
N TYR A 117 5.85 27.67 -21.21
CA TYR A 117 4.84 26.89 -21.92
C TYR A 117 4.38 25.69 -21.09
N ARG A 118 3.07 25.54 -20.98
CA ARG A 118 2.40 24.47 -20.23
C ARG A 118 1.95 23.35 -21.14
N PHE A 119 2.24 22.11 -20.77
CA PHE A 119 1.82 20.94 -21.54
C PHE A 119 1.62 19.70 -20.67
N GLU A 120 0.67 18.88 -21.08
CA GLU A 120 0.33 17.64 -20.40
C GLU A 120 1.31 16.51 -20.73
N VAL A 121 1.68 15.73 -19.72
CA VAL A 121 2.51 14.52 -19.87
C VAL A 121 1.83 13.33 -19.21
N ARG A 122 1.93 12.15 -19.85
CA ARG A 122 1.41 10.89 -19.31
C ARG A 122 2.47 10.07 -18.56
N LYS A 123 3.75 10.31 -18.86
CA LYS A 123 4.90 9.63 -18.27
C LYS A 123 6.04 10.63 -18.13
N LEU A 124 6.74 10.56 -17.00
CA LEU A 124 7.95 11.32 -16.76
C LEU A 124 9.15 10.45 -17.17
N PHE A 125 9.93 10.94 -18.13
CA PHE A 125 11.18 10.33 -18.57
C PHE A 125 12.37 10.97 -17.85
N SER A 126 13.58 10.43 -18.02
CA SER A 126 14.81 11.04 -17.48
C SER A 126 15.03 12.47 -17.99
N GLU A 127 14.59 12.75 -19.21
CA GLU A 127 14.64 14.07 -19.85
C GLU A 127 13.30 14.38 -20.52
N ILE A 128 12.90 15.65 -20.45
CA ILE A 128 11.64 16.13 -21.02
C ILE A 128 11.95 17.27 -21.98
N ARG A 129 11.50 17.09 -23.22
CA ARG A 129 11.56 18.11 -24.26
C ARG A 129 10.32 18.99 -24.22
N CYS A 130 10.50 20.30 -24.08
CA CYS A 130 9.41 21.26 -24.19
C CYS A 130 8.78 21.19 -25.59
N ARG A 131 7.44 21.10 -25.67
CA ARG A 131 6.73 21.07 -26.97
C ARG A 131 6.73 22.40 -27.73
N ASN A 132 7.11 23.51 -27.07
CA ASN A 132 7.14 24.84 -27.67
C ASN A 132 8.55 25.29 -28.03
N CYS A 133 9.44 25.46 -27.06
CA CYS A 133 10.80 25.97 -27.32
C CYS A 133 11.85 24.86 -27.55
N HIS A 134 11.42 23.59 -27.55
CA HIS A 134 12.25 22.41 -27.80
C HIS A 134 13.44 22.19 -26.87
N SER A 135 13.59 22.99 -25.81
CA SER A 135 14.62 22.79 -24.79
C SER A 135 14.37 21.49 -24.03
N GLU A 136 15.45 20.79 -23.71
CA GLU A 136 15.45 19.56 -22.95
C GLU A 136 15.98 19.81 -21.56
N PHE A 137 15.24 19.38 -20.55
CA PHE A 137 15.67 19.42 -19.15
C PHE A 137 15.24 18.15 -18.44
N PRO A 138 15.96 17.73 -17.39
CA PRO A 138 15.44 16.77 -16.44
C PRO A 138 14.09 17.24 -15.83
N PRO A 139 13.15 16.32 -15.51
CA PRO A 139 11.81 16.67 -15.02
C PRO A 139 11.80 17.63 -13.82
N ARG A 140 12.80 17.50 -12.92
CA ARG A 140 12.94 18.34 -11.71
C ARG A 140 13.03 19.84 -11.97
N TYR A 141 13.32 20.25 -13.21
CA TYR A 141 13.39 21.67 -13.58
C TYR A 141 12.06 22.22 -14.12
N PHE A 142 11.08 21.36 -14.42
CA PHE A 142 9.74 21.80 -14.80
C PHE A 142 8.91 22.07 -13.55
N LEU A 143 8.08 23.11 -13.58
CA LEU A 143 7.07 23.27 -12.54
C LEU A 143 5.98 22.23 -12.75
N PHE A 144 5.72 21.44 -11.73
CA PHE A 144 4.77 20.35 -11.75
C PHE A 144 3.42 20.81 -11.20
N LYS A 145 2.34 20.57 -11.95
CA LYS A 145 0.97 20.79 -11.50
C LYS A 145 0.12 19.57 -11.82
N GLU A 146 -0.58 19.06 -10.81
CA GLU A 146 -1.61 18.05 -11.01
C GLU A 146 -2.94 18.73 -11.26
N LYS A 147 -3.60 18.33 -12.34
CA LYS A 147 -4.91 18.83 -12.73
C LYS A 147 -5.89 17.67 -12.77
N LEU A 148 -7.01 17.83 -12.07
CA LEU A 148 -8.12 16.91 -12.20
C LEU A 148 -8.70 17.03 -13.61
N SER A 149 -8.60 15.95 -14.39
CA SER A 149 -9.02 15.92 -15.79
C SER A 149 -10.46 15.42 -15.92
N ARG A 150 -10.80 14.34 -15.23
CA ARG A 150 -12.14 13.73 -15.25
C ARG A 150 -12.49 13.10 -13.92
N ILE A 151 -13.78 13.10 -13.60
CA ILE A 151 -14.36 12.38 -12.47
C ILE A 151 -15.40 11.43 -13.06
N TYR A 152 -15.37 10.18 -12.62
CA TYR A 152 -16.38 9.19 -12.93
C TYR A 152 -17.20 8.95 -11.66
N VAL A 153 -18.52 9.00 -11.83
CA VAL A 153 -19.47 8.89 -10.74
C VAL A 153 -20.46 7.77 -10.99
N GLU A 154 -20.95 7.19 -9.90
CA GLU A 154 -22.14 6.32 -9.84
C GLU A 154 -23.42 7.14 -9.72
#